data_AF-A0A957V8Q2-F1
#
_entry.id   AF-A0A957V8Q2-F1
#
_cell.length_a   1.000
_cell.length_b   1.000
_cell.length_c   1.000
_cell.angle_alpha   90.00
_cell.angle_beta   90.00
_cell.angle_gamma   90.00
#
_symmetry.space_group_name_H-M   'P 1'
#
loop_
_entity.id
_entity.type
_entity.pdbx_description
1 polymer ?
#
loop_
_entity_poly.entity_id
_entity_poly.type
_entity_poly.pdbx_seq_one_letter_code
_entity_poly.pdbx_strand_id
1 'polypeptide(L)'
;MKQIKTQWSGRYQFKNVREPQSIWGKLNPTSVKVNVLEVDKDQHFLIEVRQKTKGRAQVSGGVTKLFQGSDIPAPAFNPGTAQGELARVARNTPTPILFAKNNSTDIPAADLDKLKFLGTYLSRINNPKFNLDIVGHSNATGDKAENQTLSEKRAQAVAAVLTGAGATQHKINASGVGQTGADKSAGWRKVEITSSMPVGWQNMQDVTAHEFGHMIGLGDEYAGGGSPNATHYDLVKKAFGQEYADQVAKRGDTDYASIMEGGNDVRLQHYVTFWSGLCETTMKAAVPDPKFGYDDWKFIG
;
A
#
# COMPACT_ATOMS: atom_id res chain seq x y z
N MET A 1 16.89 14.02 5.96
CA MET A 1 16.61 13.56 7.34
C MET A 1 15.13 13.63 7.74
N LYS A 2 14.40 14.74 7.51
CA LYS A 2 12.95 14.85 7.84
C LYS A 2 12.10 13.75 7.18
N GLN A 3 12.45 13.41 5.94
CA GLN A 3 11.83 12.36 5.13
C GLN A 3 11.84 10.97 5.77
N ILE A 4 12.97 10.51 6.31
CA ILE A 4 13.06 9.22 7.02
C ILE A 4 12.02 9.15 8.13
N LYS A 5 12.01 10.18 8.99
CA LYS A 5 11.09 10.25 10.13
C LYS A 5 9.64 10.22 9.67
N THR A 6 9.27 11.02 8.67
CA THR A 6 7.89 11.10 8.17
C THR A 6 7.45 9.84 7.43
N GLN A 7 8.36 9.16 6.73
CA GLN A 7 8.03 7.95 6.00
C GLN A 7 7.90 6.73 6.91
N TRP A 8 8.79 6.59 7.90
CA TRP A 8 8.91 5.38 8.70
C TRP A 8 8.31 5.45 10.10
N SER A 9 7.99 6.61 10.66
CA SER A 9 7.43 6.66 12.02
C SER A 9 5.92 6.47 12.03
N GLY A 10 5.43 5.56 12.88
CA GLY A 10 4.00 5.43 13.18
C GLY A 10 3.11 5.01 12.02
N ARG A 11 3.64 4.34 10.98
CA ARG A 11 2.81 3.83 9.86
C ARG A 11 2.03 2.59 10.24
N TYR A 12 2.66 1.67 10.98
CA TYR A 12 2.05 0.43 11.44
C TYR A 12 2.37 0.21 12.92
N GLN A 13 1.47 -0.47 13.62
CA GLN A 13 1.60 -0.77 15.03
C GLN A 13 1.53 -2.28 15.27
N PHE A 14 2.01 -2.69 16.43
CA PHE A 14 1.97 -4.06 16.91
C PHE A 14 1.13 -4.13 18.18
N LYS A 15 0.47 -5.26 18.39
CA LYS A 15 -0.31 -5.52 19.59
C LYS A 15 0.08 -6.88 20.14
N ASN A 16 0.32 -6.94 21.43
CA ASN A 16 0.36 -8.19 22.15
C ASN A 16 -1.07 -8.75 22.30
N VAL A 17 -1.36 -9.92 21.74
CA VAL A 17 -2.69 -10.55 21.77
C VAL A 17 -2.83 -11.64 22.83
N ARG A 18 -1.83 -11.83 23.70
CA ARG A 18 -1.89 -12.82 24.78
C ARG A 18 -2.93 -12.44 25.82
N GLU A 19 -3.72 -13.42 26.27
CA GLU A 19 -4.68 -13.22 27.36
C GLU A 19 -4.02 -13.36 28.75
N PRO A 20 -4.54 -12.66 29.78
CA PRO A 20 -5.64 -11.69 29.71
C PRO A 20 -5.19 -10.32 29.17
N GLN A 21 -5.98 -9.74 28.26
CA GLN A 21 -5.67 -8.44 27.62
C GLN A 21 -5.58 -7.26 28.57
N SER A 22 -6.18 -7.36 29.76
CA SER A 22 -6.14 -6.33 30.81
C SER A 22 -4.72 -5.98 31.25
N ILE A 23 -3.77 -6.91 31.14
CA ILE A 23 -2.37 -6.71 31.56
C ILE A 23 -1.64 -5.78 30.58
N TRP A 24 -2.02 -5.80 29.30
CA TRP A 24 -1.26 -5.12 28.23
C TRP A 24 -1.72 -3.70 27.96
N GLY A 25 -2.69 -3.17 28.69
CA GLY A 25 -3.27 -1.84 28.40
C GLY A 25 -2.27 -0.69 28.35
N LYS A 26 -1.10 -0.80 29.01
CA LYS A 26 -0.01 0.19 28.95
C LYS A 26 1.00 -0.04 27.81
N LEU A 27 1.12 -1.28 27.34
CA LEU A 27 2.10 -1.69 26.32
C LEU A 27 1.46 -1.83 24.92
N ASN A 28 0.14 -1.91 24.87
CA ASN A 28 -0.64 -2.02 23.65
C ASN A 28 -1.40 -0.71 23.35
N PRO A 29 -1.39 -0.23 22.09
CA PRO A 29 -0.57 -0.71 20.97
C PRO A 29 0.89 -0.23 21.09
N THR A 30 1.83 -1.01 20.53
CA THR A 30 3.25 -0.63 20.39
C THR A 30 3.50 -0.03 19.01
N SER A 31 4.10 1.16 18.94
CA SER A 31 4.44 1.83 17.66
C SER A 31 5.94 1.90 17.43
N VAL A 32 6.35 1.93 16.16
CA VAL A 32 7.72 2.29 15.77
C VAL A 32 7.85 3.80 15.65
N LYS A 33 8.85 4.38 16.32
CA LYS A 33 9.19 5.81 16.21
C LYS A 33 10.65 5.95 15.77
N VAL A 34 10.86 6.53 14.60
CA VAL A 34 12.21 6.82 14.10
C VAL A 34 12.59 8.25 14.49
N ASN A 35 13.67 8.37 15.27
CA ASN A 35 14.25 9.66 15.60
C ASN A 35 15.61 9.76 14.93
N VAL A 36 15.75 10.71 14.01
CA VAL A 36 17.03 11.03 13.37
C VAL A 36 17.59 12.25 14.06
N LEU A 37 18.72 12.08 14.74
CA LEU A 37 19.43 13.12 15.48
C LEU A 37 20.86 13.16 14.97
N GLU A 38 21.40 14.36 14.83
CA GLU A 38 22.82 14.56 14.60
C GLU A 38 23.54 14.39 15.94
N VAL A 39 24.52 13.48 15.99
CA VAL A 39 25.28 13.17 17.20
C VAL A 39 26.74 12.93 16.82
N ASP A 40 27.65 13.26 17.73
CA ASP A 40 29.10 13.04 17.61
C ASP A 40 29.60 11.80 18.38
N LYS A 41 28.74 11.22 19.24
CA LYS A 41 29.01 10.02 20.05
C LYS A 41 27.80 9.09 20.07
N ASP A 42 28.06 7.80 20.31
CA ASP A 42 27.05 6.74 20.42
C ASP A 42 26.12 6.62 19.20
N GLN A 43 26.63 6.98 18.02
CA GLN A 43 25.94 6.79 16.76
C GLN A 43 25.74 5.28 16.50
N HIS A 44 24.51 4.90 16.23
CA HIS A 44 24.16 3.51 15.88
C HIS A 44 24.29 3.26 14.37
N PHE A 45 24.17 4.33 13.57
CA PHE A 45 24.34 4.34 12.13
C PHE A 45 25.02 5.64 11.73
N LEU A 46 25.79 5.60 10.65
CA LEU A 46 26.46 6.78 10.10
C LEU A 46 25.84 7.14 8.74
N ILE A 47 25.49 8.41 8.56
CA ILE A 47 25.11 8.95 7.26
C ILE A 47 26.21 9.92 6.82
N GLU A 48 26.89 9.59 5.72
CA GLU A 48 27.87 10.46 5.09
C GLU A 48 27.24 11.20 3.92
N VAL A 49 27.14 12.53 3.97
CA VAL A 49 26.64 13.36 2.87
C VAL A 49 27.81 13.98 2.12
N ARG A 50 27.92 13.70 0.81
CA ARG A 50 29.02 14.17 -0.05
C ARG A 50 28.53 15.12 -1.15
N GLN A 51 29.39 16.02 -1.61
CA GLN A 51 29.14 16.84 -2.80
C GLN A 51 29.15 15.96 -4.06
N LYS A 52 28.26 16.25 -5.02
CA LYS A 52 28.00 15.39 -6.18
C LYS A 52 29.11 15.52 -7.23
N THR A 53 30.06 14.59 -7.27
CA THR A 53 31.09 14.53 -8.33
C THR A 53 31.04 13.26 -9.18
N LYS A 54 30.49 12.12 -8.70
CA LYS A 54 30.05 10.88 -9.41
C LYS A 54 29.61 9.81 -8.37
N GLY A 55 28.59 8.99 -8.65
CA GLY A 55 28.21 7.81 -7.82
C GLY A 55 26.71 7.60 -7.61
N ARG A 56 26.33 6.58 -6.81
CA ARG A 56 24.95 6.24 -6.38
C ARG A 56 24.88 6.18 -4.84
N ALA A 57 23.70 6.46 -4.29
CA ALA A 57 23.44 6.20 -2.87
C ALA A 57 23.55 4.69 -2.60
N GLN A 58 24.07 4.34 -1.43
CA GLN A 58 24.26 2.94 -1.04
C GLN A 58 24.44 2.80 0.48
N VAL A 59 24.11 1.61 0.98
CA VAL A 59 24.37 1.18 2.36
C VAL A 59 25.48 0.13 2.39
N SER A 60 26.41 0.28 3.35
CA SER A 60 27.47 -0.69 3.64
C SER A 60 27.86 -0.65 5.11
N GLY A 61 27.77 -1.78 5.81
CA GLY A 61 28.27 -1.92 7.20
C GLY A 61 27.66 -0.94 8.20
N GLY A 62 26.37 -0.61 8.08
CA GLY A 62 25.69 0.38 8.93
C GLY A 62 25.96 1.84 8.56
N VAL A 63 26.70 2.07 7.46
CA VAL A 63 26.98 3.40 6.90
C VAL A 63 26.19 3.58 5.62
N THR A 64 25.45 4.68 5.51
CA THR A 64 24.83 5.10 4.25
C THR A 64 25.60 6.27 3.67
N LYS A 65 25.96 6.16 2.38
CA LYS A 65 26.60 7.24 1.63
C LYS A 65 25.56 7.93 0.76
N LEU A 66 25.24 9.18 1.10
CA LEU A 66 24.30 10.03 0.38
C LEU A 66 25.03 11.16 -0.33
N PHE A 67 24.37 11.74 -1.33
CA PHE A 67 24.80 13.01 -1.92
C PHE A 67 23.93 14.14 -1.41
N GLN A 68 24.43 15.37 -1.50
CA GLN A 68 23.71 16.57 -1.07
C GLN A 68 22.33 16.75 -1.76
N GLY A 69 22.07 16.09 -2.88
CA GLY A 69 20.75 16.10 -3.53
C GLY A 69 19.89 14.86 -3.26
N SER A 70 20.35 13.90 -2.45
CA SER A 70 19.63 12.64 -2.15
C SER A 70 18.51 12.81 -1.12
N ASP A 71 18.47 13.95 -0.43
CA ASP A 71 17.36 14.38 0.43
C ASP A 71 16.26 15.13 -0.35
N ILE A 72 16.47 15.36 -1.64
CA ILE A 72 15.48 15.85 -2.58
C ILE A 72 14.98 14.64 -3.38
N PRO A 73 13.65 14.44 -3.51
CA PRO A 73 13.11 13.34 -4.28
C PRO A 73 13.68 13.30 -5.71
N ALA A 74 14.15 12.13 -6.14
CA ALA A 74 14.78 11.96 -7.44
C ALA A 74 13.72 11.83 -8.55
N PRO A 75 13.70 12.75 -9.54
CA PRO A 75 12.73 12.71 -10.63
C PRO A 75 13.04 11.57 -11.61
N ALA A 76 12.00 11.00 -12.22
CA ALA A 76 12.07 9.97 -13.25
C ALA A 76 12.82 8.68 -12.83
N PHE A 77 12.91 8.41 -11.52
CA PHE A 77 13.43 7.15 -11.01
C PHE A 77 12.46 6.00 -11.32
N ASN A 78 12.94 4.88 -11.89
CA ASN A 78 12.13 3.70 -12.26
C ASN A 78 10.70 4.04 -12.76
N PRO A 79 10.54 4.59 -13.97
CA PRO A 79 9.24 5.04 -14.45
C PRO A 79 8.18 3.94 -14.50
N GLY A 80 8.57 2.67 -14.65
CA GLY A 80 7.68 1.50 -14.68
C GLY A 80 6.88 1.24 -13.39
N THR A 81 7.33 1.79 -12.25
CA THR A 81 6.68 1.68 -10.94
C THR A 81 5.19 2.02 -11.01
N ALA A 82 4.83 3.04 -11.79
CA ALA A 82 3.43 3.44 -11.96
C ALA A 82 2.62 2.41 -12.73
N GLN A 83 3.18 1.86 -13.81
CA GLN A 83 2.50 0.90 -14.67
C GLN A 83 2.26 -0.43 -13.96
N GLY A 84 3.24 -0.95 -13.21
CA GLY A 84 3.03 -2.20 -12.48
C GLY A 84 2.11 -2.02 -11.27
N GLU A 85 2.14 -0.88 -10.59
CA GLU A 85 1.14 -0.56 -9.55
C GLU A 85 -0.25 -0.38 -10.15
N LEU A 86 -0.40 0.30 -11.30
CA LEU A 86 -1.67 0.39 -12.03
C LEU A 86 -2.20 -0.99 -12.42
N ALA A 87 -1.35 -1.87 -12.94
CA ALA A 87 -1.73 -3.23 -13.28
C ALA A 87 -2.23 -3.99 -12.05
N ARG A 88 -1.62 -3.78 -10.88
CA ARG A 88 -2.06 -4.38 -9.62
C ARG A 88 -3.41 -3.82 -9.14
N VAL A 89 -3.62 -2.51 -9.23
CA VAL A 89 -4.94 -1.90 -8.99
C VAL A 89 -5.98 -2.52 -9.91
N ALA A 90 -5.71 -2.58 -11.22
CA ALA A 90 -6.62 -3.17 -12.19
C ALA A 90 -6.97 -4.63 -11.89
N ARG A 91 -5.99 -5.46 -11.49
CA ARG A 91 -6.23 -6.86 -11.07
C ARG A 91 -7.17 -6.97 -9.85
N ASN A 92 -7.10 -6.02 -8.93
CA ASN A 92 -7.89 -6.01 -7.70
C ASN A 92 -9.23 -5.27 -7.85
N THR A 93 -9.51 -4.68 -9.02
CA THR A 93 -10.74 -3.91 -9.24
C THR A 93 -11.92 -4.84 -9.56
N PRO A 94 -12.98 -4.87 -8.73
CA PRO A 94 -14.17 -5.65 -9.03
C PRO A 94 -14.99 -4.93 -10.10
N THR A 95 -14.86 -5.35 -11.36
CA THR A 95 -15.58 -4.77 -12.50
C THR A 95 -15.87 -5.83 -13.58
N PRO A 96 -17.03 -5.81 -14.24
CA PRO A 96 -18.20 -4.96 -13.95
C PRO A 96 -18.94 -5.44 -12.69
N ILE A 97 -19.57 -4.51 -11.97
CA ILE A 97 -20.49 -4.80 -10.85
C ILE A 97 -21.90 -4.86 -11.40
N LEU A 98 -22.59 -5.98 -11.22
CA LEU A 98 -23.96 -6.17 -11.73
C LEU A 98 -25.02 -5.81 -10.68
N PHE A 99 -26.10 -5.17 -11.11
CA PHE A 99 -27.19 -4.73 -10.24
C PHE A 99 -28.48 -5.50 -10.53
N ALA A 100 -29.26 -5.71 -9.45
CA ALA A 100 -30.56 -6.34 -9.53
C ALA A 100 -31.57 -5.52 -10.37
N LYS A 101 -32.68 -6.18 -10.73
CA LYS A 101 -33.82 -5.53 -11.40
C LYS A 101 -34.53 -4.54 -10.46
N ASN A 102 -35.58 -3.88 -10.95
CA ASN A 102 -36.45 -2.97 -10.19
C ASN A 102 -35.73 -1.73 -9.66
N ASN A 103 -34.92 -1.07 -10.49
CA ASN A 103 -34.25 0.19 -10.14
C ASN A 103 -33.37 0.12 -8.87
N SER A 104 -32.85 -1.06 -8.52
CA SER A 104 -31.98 -1.23 -7.37
C SER A 104 -30.63 -0.51 -7.58
N THR A 105 -30.19 0.15 -6.51
CA THR A 105 -28.86 0.75 -6.33
C THR A 105 -28.01 -0.03 -5.33
N ASP A 106 -28.50 -1.19 -4.88
CA ASP A 106 -27.84 -2.00 -3.87
C ASP A 106 -26.67 -2.74 -4.50
N ILE A 107 -25.48 -2.53 -3.93
CA ILE A 107 -24.27 -3.23 -4.35
C ILE A 107 -24.39 -4.67 -3.83
N PRO A 108 -24.22 -5.70 -4.68
CA PRO A 108 -24.20 -7.09 -4.24
C PRO A 108 -23.16 -7.32 -3.13
N ALA A 109 -23.51 -8.11 -2.11
CA ALA A 109 -22.62 -8.34 -0.96
C ALA A 109 -21.22 -8.84 -1.37
N ALA A 110 -21.14 -9.72 -2.38
CA ALA A 110 -19.88 -10.25 -2.89
C ALA A 110 -18.98 -9.18 -3.54
N ASP A 111 -19.55 -8.13 -4.13
CA ASP A 111 -18.80 -7.02 -4.71
C ASP A 111 -18.51 -5.92 -3.68
N LEU A 112 -19.38 -5.77 -2.68
CA LEU A 112 -19.19 -4.82 -1.58
C LEU A 112 -17.89 -5.11 -0.81
N ASP A 113 -17.61 -6.38 -0.49
CA ASP A 113 -16.38 -6.74 0.23
C ASP A 113 -15.13 -6.53 -0.63
N LYS A 114 -15.21 -6.83 -1.93
CA LYS A 114 -14.12 -6.54 -2.88
C LYS A 114 -13.87 -5.04 -3.04
N LEU A 115 -14.93 -4.22 -3.07
CA LEU A 115 -14.79 -2.77 -3.12
C LEU A 115 -14.17 -2.20 -1.85
N LYS A 116 -14.56 -2.70 -0.67
CA LYS A 116 -13.93 -2.31 0.60
C LYS A 116 -12.44 -2.69 0.62
N PHE A 117 -12.11 -3.88 0.11
CA PHE A 117 -10.72 -4.30 -0.06
C PHE A 117 -9.97 -3.36 -1.01
N LEU A 118 -10.51 -3.08 -2.21
CA LEU A 118 -9.90 -2.15 -3.16
C LEU A 118 -9.70 -0.77 -2.55
N GLY A 119 -10.70 -0.22 -1.84
CA GLY A 119 -10.60 1.09 -1.20
C GLY A 119 -9.54 1.13 -0.10
N THR A 120 -9.43 0.06 0.70
CA THR A 120 -8.37 -0.10 1.71
C THR A 120 -6.99 -0.29 1.07
N TYR A 121 -6.93 -0.96 -0.06
CA TYR A 121 -5.70 -1.13 -0.83
C TYR A 121 -5.21 0.21 -1.37
N LEU A 122 -6.10 0.97 -2.01
CA LEU A 122 -5.85 2.31 -2.53
C LEU A 122 -5.46 3.31 -1.42
N SER A 123 -6.09 3.25 -0.25
CA SER A 123 -5.74 4.14 0.87
C SER A 123 -4.29 4.01 1.34
N ARG A 124 -3.62 2.89 1.01
CA ARG A 124 -2.21 2.62 1.33
C ARG A 124 -1.23 3.04 0.23
N ILE A 125 -1.71 3.44 -0.95
CA ILE A 125 -0.88 3.88 -2.08
C ILE A 125 -0.80 5.41 -2.09
N ASN A 126 0.33 5.96 -1.65
CA ASN A 126 0.56 7.41 -1.65
C ASN A 126 1.16 7.89 -2.97
N ASN A 127 1.88 7.01 -3.67
CA ASN A 127 2.49 7.29 -4.96
C ASN A 127 2.45 6.02 -5.82
N PRO A 128 1.95 6.04 -7.07
CA PRO A 128 1.25 7.15 -7.69
C PRO A 128 -0.19 7.33 -7.19
N LYS A 129 -0.74 8.52 -7.42
CA LYS A 129 -2.18 8.76 -7.25
C LYS A 129 -2.89 8.45 -8.58
N PHE A 130 -3.85 7.53 -8.56
CA PHE A 130 -4.65 7.16 -9.73
C PHE A 130 -5.86 8.07 -9.97
N ASN A 131 -6.37 8.02 -11.21
CA ASN A 131 -7.73 8.41 -11.57
C ASN A 131 -8.58 7.15 -11.69
N LEU A 132 -9.73 7.14 -11.02
CA LEU A 132 -10.72 6.07 -11.10
C LEU A 132 -12.00 6.64 -11.73
N ASP A 133 -12.37 6.10 -12.88
CA ASP A 133 -13.63 6.44 -13.54
C ASP A 133 -14.64 5.33 -13.27
N ILE A 134 -15.75 5.69 -12.62
CA ILE A 134 -16.82 4.80 -12.19
C ILE A 134 -18.05 5.16 -13.02
N VAL A 135 -18.34 4.32 -14.02
CA VAL A 135 -19.37 4.59 -15.02
C VAL A 135 -20.55 3.64 -14.80
N GLY A 136 -21.70 4.20 -14.48
CA GLY A 136 -22.95 3.47 -14.32
C GLY A 136 -23.70 3.35 -15.64
N HIS A 137 -24.32 2.19 -15.83
CA HIS A 137 -25.16 1.86 -16.98
C HIS A 137 -26.54 1.36 -16.52
N SER A 138 -27.53 1.56 -17.39
CA SER A 138 -28.83 0.89 -17.31
C SER A 138 -29.12 0.13 -18.60
N ASN A 139 -30.04 -0.83 -18.52
CA ASN A 139 -30.53 -1.50 -19.71
C ASN A 139 -31.59 -0.63 -20.44
N ALA A 140 -31.94 -1.00 -21.66
CA ALA A 140 -32.88 -0.24 -22.50
C ALA A 140 -34.36 -0.48 -22.16
N THR A 141 -34.69 -0.69 -20.88
CA THR A 141 -36.07 -0.88 -20.39
C THR A 141 -36.50 0.34 -19.61
N GLY A 142 -37.70 0.86 -19.87
CA GLY A 142 -38.26 2.01 -19.14
C GLY A 142 -37.89 3.36 -19.74
N ASP A 143 -38.05 4.42 -18.94
CA ASP A 143 -37.81 5.80 -19.36
C ASP A 143 -36.32 6.16 -19.40
N LYS A 144 -35.92 7.01 -20.37
CA LYS A 144 -34.53 7.41 -20.58
C LYS A 144 -33.98 8.25 -19.42
N ALA A 145 -34.76 9.19 -18.90
CA ALA A 145 -34.34 10.08 -17.82
C ALA A 145 -34.26 9.33 -16.49
N GLU A 146 -35.19 8.41 -16.24
CA GLU A 146 -35.10 7.48 -15.11
C GLU A 146 -33.84 6.61 -15.19
N ASN A 147 -33.56 6.03 -16.37
CA ASN A 147 -32.35 5.23 -16.59
C ASN A 147 -31.07 6.03 -16.41
N GLN A 148 -31.04 7.29 -16.85
CA GLN A 148 -29.92 8.20 -16.61
C GLN A 148 -29.68 8.38 -15.10
N THR A 149 -30.73 8.80 -14.38
CA THR A 149 -30.67 9.02 -12.93
C THR A 149 -30.25 7.76 -12.16
N LEU A 150 -30.81 6.60 -12.54
CA LEU A 150 -30.50 5.32 -11.91
C LEU A 150 -29.03 4.93 -12.12
N SER A 151 -28.51 5.11 -13.33
CA SER A 151 -27.12 4.79 -13.65
C SER A 151 -26.14 5.66 -12.86
N GLU A 152 -26.43 6.96 -12.69
CA GLU A 152 -25.64 7.88 -11.87
C GLU A 152 -25.65 7.47 -10.39
N LYS A 153 -26.82 7.14 -9.83
CA LYS A 153 -26.94 6.69 -8.44
C LYS A 153 -26.12 5.43 -8.15
N ARG A 154 -26.08 4.47 -9.10
CA ARG A 154 -25.25 3.27 -8.97
C ARG A 154 -23.76 3.59 -8.94
N ALA A 155 -23.31 4.46 -9.86
CA ALA A 155 -21.92 4.91 -9.86
C ALA A 155 -21.53 5.64 -8.57
N GLN A 156 -22.42 6.52 -8.08
CA GLN A 156 -22.23 7.24 -6.81
C GLN A 156 -22.17 6.28 -5.61
N ALA A 157 -23.00 5.24 -5.58
CA ALA A 157 -22.95 4.23 -4.51
C ALA A 157 -21.58 3.52 -4.47
N VAL A 158 -21.04 3.12 -5.62
CA VAL A 158 -19.71 2.48 -5.72
C VAL A 158 -18.61 3.46 -5.28
N ALA A 159 -18.66 4.71 -5.74
CA ALA A 159 -17.71 5.76 -5.34
C ALA A 159 -17.72 6.03 -3.83
N ALA A 160 -18.91 6.01 -3.21
CA ALA A 160 -19.07 6.20 -1.78
C ALA A 160 -18.41 5.06 -0.99
N VAL A 161 -18.49 3.80 -1.46
CA VAL A 161 -17.80 2.67 -0.81
C VAL A 161 -16.28 2.85 -0.88
N LEU A 162 -15.72 3.18 -2.04
CA LEU A 162 -14.27 3.39 -2.19
C LEU A 162 -13.76 4.54 -1.31
N THR A 163 -14.50 5.65 -1.30
CA THR A 163 -14.18 6.83 -0.49
C THR A 163 -14.28 6.53 1.01
N GLY A 164 -15.35 5.84 1.44
CA GLY A 164 -15.56 5.42 2.82
C GLY A 164 -14.52 4.41 3.32
N ALA A 165 -13.94 3.62 2.42
CA ALA A 165 -12.82 2.72 2.71
C ALA A 165 -11.43 3.41 2.68
N GLY A 166 -11.39 4.73 2.41
CA GLY A 166 -10.18 5.54 2.57
C GLY A 166 -9.43 5.90 1.28
N ALA A 167 -9.97 5.60 0.08
CA ALA A 167 -9.33 5.92 -1.20
C ALA A 167 -9.31 7.43 -1.56
N THR A 168 -9.35 8.32 -0.57
CA THR A 168 -9.59 9.77 -0.70
C THR A 168 -8.45 10.54 -1.37
N GLN A 169 -7.25 9.96 -1.43
CA GLN A 169 -6.09 10.56 -2.09
C GLN A 169 -6.06 10.36 -3.61
N HIS A 170 -6.94 9.51 -4.13
CA HIS A 170 -7.09 9.27 -5.57
C HIS A 170 -8.22 10.12 -6.12
N LYS A 171 -8.15 10.43 -7.42
CA LYS A 171 -9.23 11.12 -8.10
C LYS A 171 -10.30 10.10 -8.45
N ILE A 172 -11.51 10.26 -7.90
CA ILE A 172 -12.65 9.37 -8.20
C ILE A 172 -13.70 10.20 -8.94
N ASN A 173 -14.03 9.80 -10.17
CA ASN A 173 -15.08 10.40 -10.97
C ASN A 173 -16.23 9.39 -11.10
N ALA A 174 -17.43 9.76 -10.64
CA ALA A 174 -18.62 8.94 -10.79
C ALA A 174 -19.57 9.58 -11.80
N SER A 175 -19.99 8.82 -12.81
CA SER A 175 -20.91 9.28 -13.84
C SER A 175 -21.86 8.17 -14.28
N GLY A 176 -23.00 8.54 -14.85
CA GLY A 176 -23.94 7.61 -15.47
C GLY A 176 -24.11 7.93 -16.95
N VAL A 177 -24.29 6.89 -17.77
CA VAL A 177 -24.57 7.04 -19.21
C VAL A 177 -25.97 6.55 -19.60
N GLY A 178 -26.81 6.28 -18.59
CA GLY A 178 -28.17 5.80 -18.77
C GLY A 178 -28.22 4.51 -19.58
N GLN A 179 -29.13 4.48 -20.55
CA GLN A 179 -29.31 3.34 -21.47
C GLN A 179 -28.54 3.50 -22.79
N THR A 180 -27.54 4.39 -22.86
CA THR A 180 -26.79 4.64 -24.09
C THR A 180 -26.03 3.39 -24.53
N GLY A 181 -26.29 2.94 -25.76
CA GLY A 181 -25.68 1.73 -26.33
C GLY A 181 -26.19 0.41 -25.74
N ALA A 182 -27.17 0.47 -24.84
CA ALA A 182 -27.67 -0.71 -24.13
C ALA A 182 -28.73 -1.48 -24.92
N ASP A 183 -28.74 -2.80 -24.72
CA ASP A 183 -29.89 -3.65 -25.01
C ASP A 183 -30.75 -3.85 -23.75
N LYS A 184 -31.80 -4.69 -23.81
CA LYS A 184 -32.71 -4.92 -22.67
C LYS A 184 -32.18 -5.94 -21.66
N SER A 185 -31.04 -6.57 -21.90
CA SER A 185 -30.49 -7.64 -21.08
C SER A 185 -30.04 -7.17 -19.70
N ALA A 186 -29.85 -8.14 -18.81
CA ALA A 186 -29.36 -7.90 -17.46
C ALA A 186 -27.94 -7.32 -17.40
N GLY A 187 -27.12 -7.61 -18.41
CA GLY A 187 -25.70 -7.23 -18.45
C GLY A 187 -25.47 -5.72 -18.50
N TRP A 188 -26.48 -4.93 -18.88
CA TRP A 188 -26.41 -3.47 -18.91
C TRP A 188 -26.79 -2.80 -17.59
N ARG A 189 -27.27 -3.55 -16.61
CA ARG A 189 -27.44 -3.04 -15.24
C ARG A 189 -26.12 -3.18 -14.51
N LYS A 190 -25.15 -2.35 -14.87
CA LYS A 190 -23.78 -2.49 -14.39
C LYS A 190 -23.14 -1.17 -13.99
N VAL A 191 -22.09 -1.27 -13.18
CA VAL A 191 -21.09 -0.22 -13.01
C VAL A 191 -19.76 -0.77 -13.48
N GLU A 192 -19.08 -0.03 -14.34
CA GLU A 192 -17.72 -0.31 -14.78
C GLU A 192 -16.76 0.63 -14.06
N ILE A 193 -15.63 0.08 -13.61
CA ILE A 193 -14.56 0.84 -12.97
C ILE A 193 -13.31 0.71 -13.82
N THR A 194 -12.73 1.82 -14.24
CA THR A 194 -11.43 1.86 -14.90
C THR A 194 -10.46 2.70 -14.08
N SER A 195 -9.18 2.35 -14.15
CA SER A 195 -8.11 3.08 -13.45
C SER A 195 -7.07 3.55 -14.46
N SER A 196 -6.55 4.75 -14.26
CA SER A 196 -5.52 5.33 -15.11
C SER A 196 -4.54 6.19 -14.32
N MET A 197 -3.36 6.42 -14.92
CA MET A 197 -2.37 7.35 -14.39
C MET A 197 -2.74 8.79 -14.75
N PRO A 198 -2.44 9.78 -13.88
CA PRO A 198 -2.49 11.18 -14.25
C PRO A 198 -1.56 11.48 -15.43
N VAL A 199 -2.02 12.31 -16.34
CA VAL A 199 -1.20 12.79 -17.48
C VAL A 199 0.03 13.51 -16.93
N GLY A 200 1.20 13.18 -17.48
CA GLY A 200 2.47 13.79 -17.08
C GLY A 200 2.99 13.34 -15.72
N TRP A 201 2.44 12.26 -15.14
CA TRP A 201 3.00 11.70 -13.91
C TRP A 201 4.48 11.38 -14.08
N GLN A 202 5.28 11.76 -13.08
CA GLN A 202 6.67 11.38 -12.95
C GLN A 202 6.89 10.82 -11.56
N ASN A 203 7.68 9.76 -11.49
CA ASN A 203 8.08 9.23 -10.21
C ASN A 203 9.07 10.17 -9.53
N MET A 204 8.91 10.34 -8.22
CA MET A 204 9.73 11.21 -7.39
C MET A 204 10.19 10.43 -6.16
N GLN A 205 11.24 9.62 -6.28
CA GLN A 205 11.59 8.68 -5.21
C GLN A 205 12.37 9.34 -4.07
N ASP A 206 11.98 9.06 -2.82
CA ASP A 206 12.69 9.41 -1.60
C ASP A 206 13.86 8.44 -1.37
N VAL A 207 15.01 8.77 -1.98
CA VAL A 207 16.24 7.95 -1.91
C VAL A 207 16.72 7.80 -0.46
N THR A 208 16.59 8.85 0.35
CA THR A 208 17.03 8.78 1.76
C THR A 208 16.18 7.78 2.55
N ALA A 209 14.87 7.73 2.34
CA ALA A 209 14.00 6.75 2.99
C ALA A 209 14.21 5.31 2.48
N HIS A 210 14.57 5.15 1.20
CA HIS A 210 14.99 3.87 0.61
C HIS A 210 16.25 3.32 1.31
N GLU A 211 17.31 4.12 1.40
CA GLU A 211 18.55 3.69 2.07
C GLU A 211 18.33 3.36 3.56
N PHE A 212 17.42 4.08 4.24
CA PHE A 212 17.05 3.72 5.61
C PHE A 212 16.39 2.34 5.69
N GLY A 213 15.63 1.92 4.68
CA GLY A 213 15.09 0.57 4.59
C GLY A 213 16.19 -0.50 4.61
N HIS A 214 17.32 -0.26 3.93
CA HIS A 214 18.49 -1.13 4.03
C HIS A 214 19.10 -1.16 5.43
N MET A 215 19.18 -0.01 6.11
CA MET A 215 19.71 0.05 7.48
C MET A 215 18.93 -0.85 8.45
N ILE A 216 17.64 -1.06 8.22
CA ILE A 216 16.77 -1.91 9.06
C ILE A 216 16.61 -3.34 8.53
N GLY A 217 17.45 -3.76 7.57
CA GLY A 217 17.56 -5.14 7.10
C GLY A 217 16.76 -5.50 5.86
N LEU A 218 16.15 -4.52 5.16
CA LEU A 218 15.47 -4.78 3.89
C LEU A 218 16.48 -4.75 2.74
N GLY A 219 16.41 -5.71 1.84
CA GLY A 219 17.14 -5.67 0.58
C GLY A 219 16.33 -4.96 -0.50
N ASP A 220 16.97 -4.71 -1.63
CA ASP A 220 16.33 -4.19 -2.84
C ASP A 220 15.15 -5.07 -3.27
N GLU A 221 14.11 -4.48 -3.86
CA GLU A 221 12.95 -5.19 -4.43
C GLU A 221 12.87 -5.08 -5.96
N TYR A 222 13.87 -4.47 -6.59
CA TYR A 222 13.91 -4.26 -8.04
C TYR A 222 13.69 -5.54 -8.87
N ALA A 223 12.99 -5.38 -10.00
CA ALA A 223 12.89 -6.43 -11.02
C ALA A 223 14.28 -6.79 -11.58
N GLY A 224 14.48 -8.08 -11.92
CA GLY A 224 15.71 -8.57 -12.56
C GLY A 224 16.88 -8.91 -11.63
N GLY A 225 16.69 -8.89 -10.30
CA GLY A 225 17.68 -9.40 -9.35
C GLY A 225 17.84 -10.94 -9.40
N GLY A 226 18.99 -11.45 -8.94
CA GLY A 226 19.29 -12.90 -8.99
C GLY A 226 18.48 -13.80 -8.05
N SER A 227 17.78 -13.22 -7.05
CA SER A 227 16.81 -13.94 -6.22
C SER A 227 15.40 -13.51 -6.60
N PRO A 228 14.44 -14.44 -6.80
CA PRO A 228 13.04 -14.13 -7.07
C PRO A 228 12.30 -13.61 -5.84
N ASN A 229 12.93 -13.60 -4.65
CA ASN A 229 12.33 -13.14 -3.41
C ASN A 229 13.12 -11.98 -2.81
N ALA A 230 12.39 -11.03 -2.22
CA ALA A 230 12.94 -10.01 -1.35
C ALA A 230 13.57 -10.65 -0.10
N THR A 231 14.57 -10.01 0.49
CA THR A 231 15.31 -10.57 1.64
C THR A 231 14.45 -10.83 2.87
N HIS A 232 13.33 -10.11 2.99
CA HIS A 232 12.40 -10.23 4.11
C HIS A 232 11.20 -11.14 3.78
N TYR A 233 11.16 -11.80 2.61
CA TYR A 233 10.04 -12.64 2.17
C TYR A 233 9.60 -13.67 3.24
N ASP A 234 10.54 -14.38 3.86
CA ASP A 234 10.21 -15.40 4.86
C ASP A 234 9.59 -14.79 6.14
N LEU A 235 9.99 -13.57 6.51
CA LEU A 235 9.37 -12.85 7.62
C LEU A 235 7.94 -12.41 7.26
N VAL A 236 7.71 -11.96 6.02
CA VAL A 236 6.36 -11.64 5.52
C VAL A 236 5.49 -12.89 5.52
N LYS A 237 6.02 -14.01 5.02
CA LYS A 237 5.32 -15.31 5.01
C LYS A 237 4.98 -15.76 6.43
N LYS A 238 5.89 -15.56 7.39
CA LYS A 238 5.65 -15.90 8.80
C LYS A 238 4.58 -15.01 9.43
N ALA A 239 4.57 -13.70 9.12
CA ALA A 239 3.63 -12.75 9.71
C ALA A 239 2.21 -12.83 9.10
N PHE A 240 2.12 -13.04 7.77
CA PHE A 240 0.88 -12.85 7.00
C PHE A 240 0.49 -14.04 6.12
N GLY A 241 1.29 -15.11 6.12
CA GLY A 241 1.06 -16.27 5.27
C GLY A 241 1.68 -16.15 3.88
N GLN A 242 1.74 -17.29 3.19
CA GLN A 242 2.43 -17.41 1.91
C GLN A 242 1.76 -16.61 0.78
N GLU A 243 0.43 -16.61 0.71
CA GLU A 243 -0.29 -15.90 -0.35
C GLU A 243 0.04 -14.40 -0.34
N TYR A 244 0.04 -13.78 0.84
CA TYR A 244 0.41 -12.38 0.96
C TYR A 244 1.88 -12.14 0.60
N ALA A 245 2.80 -12.97 1.12
CA ALA A 245 4.22 -12.86 0.81
C ALA A 245 4.51 -12.97 -0.70
N ASP A 246 3.81 -13.88 -1.39
CA ASP A 246 3.92 -14.05 -2.83
C ASP A 246 3.49 -12.80 -3.60
N GLN A 247 2.50 -12.06 -3.10
CA GLN A 247 2.00 -10.86 -3.76
C GLN A 247 2.84 -9.60 -3.52
N VAL A 248 3.59 -9.54 -2.41
CA VAL A 248 4.23 -8.29 -1.96
C VAL A 248 5.74 -8.35 -1.76
N ALA A 249 6.31 -9.55 -1.74
CA ALA A 249 7.73 -9.76 -1.47
C ALA A 249 8.40 -10.73 -2.47
N LYS A 250 7.69 -11.20 -3.50
CA LYS A 250 8.32 -11.77 -4.70
C LYS A 250 8.78 -10.64 -5.63
N ARG A 251 10.00 -10.75 -6.11
CA ARG A 251 10.61 -9.89 -7.11
C ARG A 251 10.30 -10.43 -8.51
N GLY A 252 10.14 -9.55 -9.48
CA GLY A 252 10.13 -9.92 -10.90
C GLY A 252 8.77 -9.94 -11.61
N ASP A 253 7.65 -9.83 -10.90
CA ASP A 253 6.32 -9.88 -11.54
C ASP A 253 5.69 -8.50 -11.83
N THR A 254 6.12 -7.41 -11.20
CA THR A 254 5.70 -6.03 -11.54
C THR A 254 6.61 -5.00 -10.86
N ASP A 255 6.89 -3.87 -11.52
CA ASP A 255 7.43 -2.66 -10.88
C ASP A 255 6.28 -2.01 -10.06
N TYR A 256 6.37 -1.94 -8.73
CA TYR A 256 5.27 -1.48 -7.87
C TYR A 256 5.77 -0.54 -6.79
N ALA A 257 4.90 0.31 -6.24
CA ALA A 257 5.36 1.50 -5.54
C ALA A 257 5.89 1.34 -4.10
N SER A 258 6.47 0.19 -3.78
CA SER A 258 7.25 -0.04 -2.57
C SER A 258 8.46 0.89 -2.49
N ILE A 259 8.77 1.33 -1.27
CA ILE A 259 9.97 2.13 -0.96
C ILE A 259 11.28 1.42 -1.32
N MET A 260 11.32 0.08 -1.34
CA MET A 260 12.54 -0.69 -1.67
C MET A 260 12.64 -1.08 -3.16
N GLU A 261 11.63 -0.73 -3.95
CA GLU A 261 11.62 -0.85 -5.41
C GLU A 261 11.79 0.56 -5.98
N GLY A 262 10.82 1.10 -6.72
CA GLY A 262 10.88 2.45 -7.28
C GLY A 262 9.98 3.46 -6.59
N GLY A 263 9.09 3.05 -5.68
CA GLY A 263 8.07 3.95 -5.13
C GLY A 263 8.44 4.64 -3.82
N ASN A 264 7.41 5.18 -3.16
CA ASN A 264 7.54 5.93 -1.90
C ASN A 264 6.71 5.35 -0.77
N ASP A 265 6.07 4.20 -0.99
CA ASP A 265 5.18 3.62 0.01
C ASP A 265 5.97 2.71 0.96
N VAL A 266 6.03 3.13 2.21
CA VAL A 266 6.36 2.21 3.30
C VAL A 266 5.11 1.37 3.60
N ARG A 267 5.19 0.08 3.25
CA ARG A 267 4.09 -0.87 3.33
C ARG A 267 4.25 -1.81 4.52
N LEU A 268 3.18 -2.53 4.85
CA LEU A 268 3.11 -3.43 6.00
C LEU A 268 4.25 -4.46 5.98
N GLN A 269 4.59 -5.01 4.82
CA GLN A 269 5.68 -5.97 4.67
C GLN A 269 7.06 -5.39 5.02
N HIS A 270 7.27 -4.08 4.95
CA HIS A 270 8.55 -3.46 5.30
C HIS A 270 8.73 -3.35 6.82
N TYR A 271 7.66 -3.46 7.60
CA TYR A 271 7.70 -3.39 9.06
C TYR A 271 7.98 -4.73 9.74
N VAL A 272 8.08 -5.82 8.96
CA VAL A 272 8.31 -7.18 9.51
C VAL A 272 9.66 -7.31 10.21
N THR A 273 10.65 -6.49 9.85
CA THR A 273 11.95 -6.47 10.55
C THR A 273 11.82 -5.91 11.96
N PHE A 274 11.05 -4.83 12.15
CA PHE A 274 10.71 -4.31 13.48
C PHE A 274 9.88 -5.30 14.29
N TRP A 275 8.88 -5.93 13.66
CA TRP A 275 8.08 -6.97 14.31
C TRP A 275 8.93 -8.17 14.76
N SER A 276 9.84 -8.66 13.90
CA SER A 276 10.72 -9.77 14.27
C SER A 276 11.65 -9.39 15.41
N GLY A 277 12.25 -8.20 15.37
CA GLY A 277 13.10 -7.71 16.45
C GLY A 277 12.36 -7.60 17.79
N LEU A 278 11.11 -7.12 17.77
CA LEU A 278 10.23 -7.09 18.95
C LEU A 278 9.94 -8.50 19.48
N CYS A 279 9.57 -9.44 18.60
CA CYS A 279 9.32 -10.82 18.97
C CYS A 279 10.57 -11.47 19.58
N GLU A 280 11.72 -11.38 18.90
CA GLU A 280 12.97 -11.98 19.34
C GLU A 280 13.47 -11.40 20.67
N THR A 281 13.27 -10.10 20.89
CA THR A 281 13.65 -9.45 22.15
C THR A 281 12.75 -9.91 23.29
N THR A 282 11.44 -9.96 23.05
CA THR A 282 10.46 -10.38 24.08
C THR A 282 10.51 -11.88 24.37
N MET A 283 10.88 -12.71 23.39
CA MET A 283 11.21 -14.13 23.57
C MET A 283 12.40 -14.37 24.50
N LYS A 284 13.31 -13.39 24.63
CA LYS A 284 14.47 -13.47 25.54
C LYS A 284 14.17 -12.94 26.94
N ALA A 285 13.01 -12.32 27.16
CA ALA A 285 12.63 -11.80 28.46
C ALA A 285 12.54 -12.93 29.50
N ALA A 286 12.87 -12.60 30.75
CA ALA A 286 12.80 -13.55 31.87
C ALA A 286 11.36 -13.87 32.27
N VAL A 287 10.42 -12.96 32.00
CA VAL A 287 8.98 -13.10 32.22
C VAL A 287 8.23 -12.53 31.01
N PRO A 288 7.01 -13.01 30.72
CA PRO A 288 6.25 -14.07 31.41
C PRO A 288 6.73 -15.50 31.10
N ASP A 289 6.27 -16.49 31.88
CA ASP A 289 6.40 -17.93 31.61
C ASP A 289 4.99 -18.52 31.36
N PRO A 290 4.71 -19.18 30.22
CA PRO A 290 5.60 -19.41 29.08
C PRO A 290 6.07 -18.11 28.43
N LYS A 291 7.29 -18.12 27.89
CA LYS A 291 7.87 -16.97 27.19
C LYS A 291 7.00 -16.53 26.02
N PHE A 292 7.14 -15.27 25.61
CA PHE A 292 6.51 -14.81 24.37
C PHE A 292 7.00 -15.62 23.17
N GLY A 293 6.15 -15.72 22.17
CA GLY A 293 6.47 -16.18 20.83
C GLY A 293 5.94 -15.20 19.78
N TYR A 294 6.17 -15.55 18.51
CA TYR A 294 5.70 -14.74 17.39
C TYR A 294 4.17 -14.64 17.31
N ASP A 295 3.45 -15.64 17.81
CA ASP A 295 1.99 -15.65 17.81
C ASP A 295 1.36 -14.70 18.83
N ASP A 296 2.13 -14.27 19.82
CA ASP A 296 1.66 -13.30 20.81
C ASP A 296 1.65 -11.87 20.26
N TRP A 297 2.27 -11.59 19.12
CA TRP A 297 2.37 -10.25 18.55
C TRP A 297 1.74 -10.17 17.16
N LYS A 298 0.73 -9.32 16.99
CA LYS A 298 0.04 -9.11 15.72
C LYS A 298 0.16 -7.67 15.25
N PHE A 299 0.18 -7.47 13.94
CA PHE A 299 0.07 -6.15 13.34
C PHE A 299 -1.35 -5.62 13.51
N ILE A 300 -1.47 -4.33 13.79
CA ILE A 300 -2.74 -3.62 13.87
C ILE A 300 -2.60 -2.28 13.12
N GLY A 301 -3.39 -2.12 12.05
CA GLY A 301 -3.29 -1.02 11.08
C GLY A 301 -2.94 -1.52 9.68
#